data_AF-A0A920NXS7-F1
#
_entry.id   AF-A0A920NXS7-F1
#
_cell.length_a   1.000
_cell.length_b   1.000
_cell.length_c   1.000
_cell.angle_alpha   90.00
_cell.angle_beta   90.00
_cell.angle_gamma   90.00
#
_symmetry.space_group_name_H-M   'P 1'
#
loop_
_entity.id
_entity.type
_entity.pdbx_description
1 polymer ?
#
loop_
_entity_poly.entity_id
_entity_poly.type
_entity_poly.pdbx_seq_one_letter_code
_entity_poly.pdbx_strand_id
1 'polypeptide(L)'
;MDNLLLMLAPLFSSKLLLVLFFGTLFGLILGVLPGLGPTTGGALILPFTMTLDPLSAIVLLTSIYCAGTYGGAITAVLINTPGTPAAAATCLDGYPLAQKGEAGRALGMATSLKYCWRYF
;
A
#
# COMPACT_ATOMS: atom_id res chain seq x y z
N MET A 1 -15.24 -17.95 25.37
CA MET A 1 -15.26 -18.10 23.89
C MET A 1 -15.93 -16.90 23.22
N ASP A 2 -16.75 -16.15 23.96
CA ASP A 2 -17.55 -15.01 23.47
C ASP A 2 -16.70 -13.78 23.11
N ASN A 3 -15.59 -13.56 23.82
CA ASN A 3 -14.63 -12.50 23.50
C ASN A 3 -13.95 -12.70 22.15
N LEU A 4 -13.80 -13.95 21.70
CA LEU A 4 -13.24 -14.23 20.38
C LEU A 4 -14.27 -13.79 19.34
N LEU A 5 -15.51 -14.29 19.40
CA LEU A 5 -16.58 -13.92 18.47
C LEU A 5 -16.84 -12.41 18.39
N LEU A 6 -16.74 -11.68 19.50
CA LEU A 6 -16.85 -10.22 19.53
C LEU A 6 -15.74 -9.49 18.74
N MET A 7 -14.53 -10.05 18.68
CA MET A 7 -13.44 -9.51 17.86
C MET A 7 -13.52 -9.91 16.39
N LEU A 8 -14.23 -10.99 16.06
CA LEU A 8 -14.41 -11.46 14.68
C LEU A 8 -15.54 -10.71 13.96
N ALA A 9 -16.61 -10.33 14.67
CA ALA A 9 -17.78 -9.68 14.10
C ALA A 9 -17.47 -8.38 13.31
N PRO A 10 -16.55 -7.49 13.76
CA PRO A 10 -16.19 -6.28 13.01
C PRO A 10 -15.51 -6.56 11.67
N LEU A 11 -14.78 -7.69 11.54
CA LEU A 11 -14.06 -8.05 10.30
C LEU A 11 -15.00 -8.23 9.11
N PHE A 12 -16.24 -8.68 9.36
CA PHE A 12 -17.28 -8.85 8.35
C PHE A 12 -18.26 -7.67 8.28
N SER A 13 -18.00 -6.59 9.02
CA SER A 13 -18.86 -5.41 8.97
C SER A 13 -18.74 -4.73 7.61
N SER A 14 -19.89 -4.52 6.95
CA SER A 14 -19.95 -3.86 5.63
C SER A 14 -19.31 -2.47 5.65
N LYS A 15 -19.39 -1.75 6.79
CA LYS A 15 -18.77 -0.44 6.96
C LYS A 15 -17.24 -0.52 6.86
N LEU A 16 -16.63 -1.50 7.51
CA LEU A 16 -15.18 -1.71 7.50
C LEU A 16 -14.67 -2.19 6.15
N LEU A 17 -15.41 -3.07 5.49
CA LEU A 17 -15.11 -3.50 4.13
C LEU A 17 -15.12 -2.34 3.14
N LEU A 18 -16.11 -1.44 3.23
CA LEU A 18 -16.16 -0.24 2.38
C LEU A 18 -14.98 0.69 2.67
N VAL A 19 -14.67 0.96 3.94
CA VAL A 19 -13.52 1.79 4.33
C VAL A 19 -12.21 1.18 3.83
N LEU A 20 -12.04 -0.14 3.95
CA LEU A 20 -10.89 -0.86 3.44
C LEU A 20 -10.80 -0.77 1.91
N PHE A 21 -11.92 -0.94 1.21
CA PHE A 21 -11.97 -0.85 -0.24
C PHE A 21 -11.61 0.55 -0.73
N PHE A 22 -12.25 1.60 -0.22
CA PHE A 22 -11.92 2.97 -0.59
C PHE A 22 -10.52 3.38 -0.15
N GLY A 23 -10.09 2.96 1.04
CA GLY A 23 -8.74 3.18 1.55
C GLY A 23 -7.66 2.55 0.67
N THR A 24 -7.84 1.29 0.27
CA THR A 24 -6.90 0.63 -0.66
C THR A 24 -6.90 1.29 -2.03
N LEU A 25 -8.06 1.69 -2.56
CA LEU A 25 -8.18 2.33 -3.87
C LEU A 25 -7.50 3.71 -3.87
N PHE A 26 -7.74 4.51 -2.84
CA PHE A 26 -7.10 5.81 -2.67
C PHE A 26 -5.60 5.67 -2.41
N GLY A 27 -5.20 4.69 -1.58
CA GLY A 27 -3.80 4.38 -1.32
C GLY A 27 -3.06 3.94 -2.59
N LEU A 28 -3.69 3.16 -3.46
CA LEU A 28 -3.13 2.78 -4.75
C LEU A 28 -2.89 4.01 -5.63
N ILE A 29 -3.90 4.88 -5.77
CA ILE A 29 -3.79 6.13 -6.55
C ILE A 29 -2.64 6.99 -6.03
N LEU A 30 -2.58 7.20 -4.71
CA LEU A 30 -1.50 7.95 -4.08
C LEU A 30 -0.13 7.30 -4.28
N GLY A 31 -0.04 5.97 -4.23
CA GLY A 31 1.21 5.24 -4.42
C GLY A 31 1.70 5.23 -5.86
N VAL A 32 0.78 5.26 -6.83
CA VAL A 32 1.14 5.34 -8.26
C VAL A 32 1.68 6.73 -8.61
N LEU A 33 1.31 7.78 -7.88
CA LEU A 33 1.86 9.12 -8.14
C LEU A 33 3.37 9.17 -7.82
N PRO A 34 4.23 9.47 -8.82
CA PRO A 34 5.67 9.55 -8.59
C PRO A 34 6.00 10.66 -7.60
N GLY A 35 6.88 10.36 -6.64
CA GLY A 35 7.28 11.28 -5.57
C GLY A 35 6.36 11.29 -4.34
N LEU A 36 5.21 10.62 -4.35
CA LEU A 36 4.34 10.47 -3.18
C LEU A 36 4.55 9.10 -2.52
N GLY A 37 5.36 9.09 -1.47
CA GLY A 37 5.59 7.89 -0.66
C GLY A 37 4.39 7.56 0.27
N PRO A 38 4.35 6.34 0.82
CA PRO A 38 3.29 5.92 1.75
C PRO A 38 3.28 6.73 3.05
N THR A 39 4.43 7.28 3.46
CA THR A 39 4.53 8.24 4.58
C THR A 39 3.81 9.55 4.28
N THR A 40 3.98 10.11 3.08
CA THR A 40 3.29 11.33 2.66
C THR A 40 1.80 11.08 2.49
N GLY A 41 1.40 9.94 1.94
CA GLY A 41 -0.01 9.53 1.86
C GLY A 41 -0.68 9.37 3.23
N GLY A 42 0.02 8.77 4.20
CA GLY A 42 -0.46 8.66 5.58
C GLY A 42 -0.68 10.02 6.24
N ALA A 43 0.24 10.98 6.03
CA ALA A 43 0.11 12.34 6.55
C ALA A 43 -1.10 13.10 5.96
N LEU A 44 -1.41 12.88 4.67
CA LEU A 44 -2.57 13.48 4.02
C LEU A 44 -3.91 12.95 4.57
N ILE A 45 -3.94 11.69 5.02
CA ILE A 45 -5.15 11.07 5.59
C ILE A 45 -5.34 11.35 7.07
N LEU A 46 -4.28 11.68 7.80
CA LEU A 46 -4.35 12.03 9.24
C LEU A 46 -5.53 12.93 9.63
N PRO A 47 -5.84 14.05 8.94
CA PRO A 47 -6.98 14.89 9.30
C PRO A 47 -8.33 14.17 9.19
N PHE A 48 -8.49 13.26 8.23
CA PHE A 48 -9.71 12.47 8.08
C PHE A 48 -9.87 11.44 9.20
N THR A 49 -8.77 10.93 9.75
CA THR A 49 -8.80 9.94 10.85
C THR A 49 -9.36 10.50 12.15
N MET A 50 -9.27 11.81 12.37
CA MET A 50 -9.79 12.47 13.58
C MET A 50 -11.32 12.44 13.68
N THR A 51 -12.02 12.22 12.56
CA THR A 51 -13.49 12.18 12.49
C THR A 51 -14.05 10.75 12.49
N LEU A 52 -13.18 9.74 12.42
CA LEU A 52 -13.55 8.33 12.27
C LEU A 52 -13.47 7.60 13.62
N ASP A 53 -14.24 6.51 13.73
CA ASP A 53 -14.11 5.56 14.83
C ASP A 53 -12.69 4.97 14.84
N PRO A 54 -12.06 4.75 16.02
CA PRO A 54 -10.67 4.28 16.12
C PRO A 54 -10.38 3.04 15.26
N LEU A 55 -11.34 2.12 15.18
CA LEU A 55 -11.17 0.88 14.42
C LEU A 55 -11.21 1.14 12.90
N SER A 56 -12.06 2.06 12.46
CA SER A 56 -12.10 2.49 11.05
C SER A 56 -10.86 3.30 10.66
N ALA A 57 -10.36 4.15 11.56
CA ALA A 57 -9.16 4.95 11.34
C ALA A 57 -7.90 4.08 11.16
N ILE A 58 -7.72 3.07 12.02
CA ILE A 58 -6.60 2.11 11.91
C ILE A 58 -6.66 1.34 10.59
N VAL A 59 -7.85 0.88 10.20
CA VAL A 59 -8.03 0.14 8.94
C VAL A 59 -7.78 1.03 7.73
N LEU A 60 -8.23 2.27 7.74
CA LEU A 60 -7.96 3.24 6.68
C LEU A 60 -6.46 3.54 6.55
N LEU A 61 -5.77 3.82 7.65
CA LEU A 61 -4.33 4.08 7.65
C LEU A 61 -3.54 2.87 7.15
N THR A 62 -3.86 1.67 7.63
CA THR A 62 -3.17 0.44 7.27
C THR A 62 -3.41 0.09 5.79
N SER A 63 -4.65 0.21 5.32
CA SER A 63 -5.00 -0.07 3.92
C SER A 63 -4.30 0.86 2.94
N ILE A 64 -4.24 2.17 3.25
CA ILE A 64 -3.56 3.17 2.43
C ILE A 64 -2.05 2.93 2.43
N TYR A 65 -1.48 2.63 3.60
CA TYR A 65 -0.05 2.36 3.70
C TYR A 65 0.34 1.12 2.87
N CYS A 66 -0.38 0.00 3.01
CA CYS A 66 -0.11 -1.21 2.24
C CYS A 66 -0.30 -0.98 0.73
N ALA A 67 -1.43 -0.39 0.33
CA ALA A 67 -1.74 -0.15 -1.07
C ALA A 67 -0.79 0.88 -1.71
N GLY A 68 -0.42 1.93 -1.00
CA GLY A 68 0.52 2.95 -1.48
C GLY A 68 1.93 2.41 -1.62
N THR A 69 2.36 1.54 -0.69
CA THR A 69 3.67 0.89 -0.77
C THR A 69 3.77 -0.04 -1.98
N TYR A 70 2.68 -0.72 -2.32
CA TYR A 70 2.57 -1.53 -3.53
C TYR A 70 2.47 -0.66 -4.80
N GLY A 71 1.62 0.38 -4.80
CA GLY A 71 1.47 1.32 -5.91
C GLY A 71 2.79 1.96 -6.35
N GLY A 72 3.65 2.32 -5.40
CA GLY A 72 4.97 2.88 -5.71
C GLY A 72 5.95 1.87 -6.32
N ALA A 73 5.72 0.56 -6.17
CA ALA A 73 6.46 -0.46 -6.91
C ALA A 73 5.99 -0.53 -8.38
N ILE A 74 4.70 -0.30 -8.64
CA ILE A 74 4.14 -0.32 -9.99
C ILE A 74 4.80 0.75 -10.86
N THR A 75 4.88 1.99 -10.38
CA THR A 75 5.50 3.08 -11.14
C THR A 75 7.02 3.02 -11.18
N ALA A 76 7.66 2.48 -10.16
CA ALA A 76 9.09 2.18 -10.19
C ALA A 76 9.44 1.15 -11.29
N VAL A 77 8.68 0.05 -11.37
CA VAL A 77 8.93 -1.04 -12.33
C VAL A 77 8.53 -0.67 -13.75
N LEU A 78 7.41 0.04 -13.95
CA LEU A 78 6.90 0.35 -15.29
C LEU A 78 7.43 1.66 -15.87
N ILE A 79 7.65 2.68 -15.04
CA ILE A 79 7.93 4.07 -15.47
C ILE A 79 9.31 4.55 -14.99
N ASN A 80 10.07 3.71 -14.27
CA ASN A 80 11.40 4.05 -13.72
C ASN A 80 11.42 5.33 -12.84
N THR A 81 10.27 5.72 -12.30
CA THR A 81 10.14 6.94 -11.49
C THR A 81 9.69 6.55 -10.08
N PRO A 82 10.63 6.41 -9.12
CA PRO A 82 10.31 5.92 -7.79
C PRO A 82 9.70 7.01 -6.92
N GLY A 83 8.70 6.64 -6.10
CA GLY A 83 8.15 7.52 -5.05
C GLY A 83 8.82 7.42 -3.68
N THR A 84 9.74 6.46 -3.50
CA THR A 84 10.48 6.26 -2.23
C THR A 84 11.91 5.77 -2.50
N PRO A 85 12.86 5.94 -1.55
CA PRO A 85 14.22 5.43 -1.69
C PRO A 85 14.26 3.90 -1.89
N ALA A 86 13.42 3.17 -1.16
CA ALA A 86 13.31 1.71 -1.32
C ALA A 86 12.79 1.32 -2.71
N ALA A 87 11.88 2.11 -3.30
CA ALA A 87 11.40 1.87 -4.66
C ALA A 87 12.46 2.23 -5.72
N ALA A 88 13.42 3.11 -5.41
CA ALA A 88 14.52 3.43 -6.33
C ALA A 88 15.43 2.21 -6.58
N ALA A 89 15.69 1.40 -5.55
CA ALA A 89 16.36 0.10 -5.72
C ALA A 89 15.52 -0.84 -6.60
N THR A 90 14.20 -0.85 -6.42
CA THR A 90 13.28 -1.63 -7.29
C THR A 90 13.29 -1.17 -8.73
N CYS A 91 13.51 0.13 -9.02
CA CYS A 91 13.68 0.60 -10.39
C CYS A 91 14.90 -0.03 -11.08
N LEU A 92 16.03 -0.09 -10.37
CA LEU A 92 17.30 -0.57 -10.91
C LEU A 92 17.20 -2.03 -11.39
N ASP A 93 16.53 -2.88 -10.61
CA ASP A 93 16.37 -4.30 -10.93
C ASP A 93 15.10 -4.58 -11.75
N GLY A 94 14.00 -3.89 -11.44
CA GLY A 94 12.66 -4.17 -11.96
C GLY A 94 12.36 -3.54 -13.32
N TYR A 95 12.85 -2.32 -13.59
CA TYR A 95 12.64 -1.65 -14.88
C TYR A 95 13.25 -2.42 -16.08
N PRO A 96 14.51 -2.92 -16.03
CA PRO A 96 15.05 -3.73 -17.13
C PRO A 96 14.31 -5.06 -17.33
N LEU A 97 13.69 -5.63 -16.29
CA LEU A 97 12.80 -6.80 -16.42
C LEU A 97 11.47 -6.42 -17.08
N ALA A 98 10.90 -5.25 -16.76
CA ALA A 98 9.70 -4.75 -17.42
C ALA A 98 9.93 -4.47 -18.92
N GLN A 99 11.09 -3.94 -19.30
CA GLN A 99 11.47 -3.74 -20.72
C GLN A 99 11.56 -5.05 -21.50
N LYS A 100 11.85 -6.17 -20.83
CA LYS A 100 11.87 -7.52 -21.43
C LYS A 100 10.48 -8.17 -21.52
N GLY A 101 9.41 -7.46 -21.14
CA GLY A 101 8.05 -8.00 -21.08
C GLY A 101 7.75 -8.80 -19.81
N GLU A 102 8.67 -8.87 -18.86
CA GLU A 102 8.52 -9.62 -17.61
C GLU A 102 8.01 -8.76 -16.43
N ALA A 103 7.25 -7.70 -16.74
CA ALA A 103 6.76 -6.75 -15.73
C ALA A 103 5.98 -7.44 -14.59
N GLY A 104 5.17 -8.46 -14.89
CA GLY A 104 4.44 -9.23 -13.86
C GLY A 104 5.36 -9.99 -12.91
N ARG A 105 6.47 -10.56 -13.41
CA ARG A 105 7.48 -11.24 -12.57
C ARG A 105 8.23 -10.22 -11.71
N ALA A 106 8.58 -9.07 -12.28
CA ALA A 106 9.23 -7.98 -11.56
C ALA A 106 8.34 -7.43 -10.42
N LEU A 107 7.04 -7.25 -10.66
CA LEU A 107 6.07 -6.84 -9.64
C LEU A 107 5.90 -7.89 -8.55
N GLY A 108 5.81 -9.18 -8.93
CA GLY A 108 5.73 -10.29 -7.97
C GLY A 108 6.96 -10.37 -7.06
N MET A 109 8.16 -10.21 -7.64
CA MET A 109 9.41 -10.15 -6.89
C MET A 109 9.48 -8.90 -6.01
N ALA A 110 9.14 -7.73 -6.54
CA ALA A 110 9.13 -6.47 -5.76
C ALA A 110 8.20 -6.55 -4.55
N THR A 111 7.06 -7.22 -4.68
CA THR A 111 6.12 -7.42 -3.57
C THR A 111 6.69 -8.38 -2.54
N SER A 112 7.18 -9.54 -2.99
CA SER A 112 7.70 -10.60 -2.11
C SER A 112 8.96 -10.16 -1.37
N LEU A 113 9.92 -9.53 -2.07
CA LEU A 113 11.13 -9.02 -1.46
C LEU A 113 10.86 -7.84 -0.53
N LYS A 114 9.93 -6.92 -0.85
CA LYS A 114 9.68 -5.76 0.03
C LYS A 114 9.32 -6.15 1.46
N TYR A 115 8.53 -7.21 1.65
CA TYR A 115 8.18 -7.69 2.99
C TYR A 115 9.34 -8.41 3.69
N CYS A 116 10.26 -9.00 2.93
CA CYS A 116 11.45 -9.67 3.45
C CYS A 116 12.61 -8.68 3.78
N TRP A 117 12.76 -7.63 2.99
CA TRP A 117 13.89 -6.70 3.02
C TRP A 117 13.68 -5.44 3.88
N ARG A 118 12.48 -5.20 4.44
CA ARG A 118 12.18 -4.02 5.28
C ARG A 118 13.03 -3.95 6.58
N TYR A 119 13.82 -4.98 6.88
CA TYR A 119 14.63 -5.12 8.10
C TYR A 119 16.16 -4.94 7.90
N PHE A 120 16.61 -4.51 6.71
CA PHE A 120 18.00 -4.10 6.44
C PHE A 120 18.02 -2.70 5.81
#